data_AF-A0A4Y2VWZ1-F1
#
_entry.id   AF-A0A4Y2VWZ1-F1
#
_cell.length_a   1.000
_cell.length_b   1.000
_cell.length_c   1.000
_cell.angle_alpha   90.00
_cell.angle_beta   90.00
_cell.angle_gamma   90.00
#
_symmetry.space_group_name_H-M   'P 1'
#
loop_
_entity.id
_entity.type
_entity.pdbx_description
1 polymer ?
#
loop_
_entity_poly.entity_id
_entity_poly.type
_entity_poly.pdbx_seq_one_letter_code
_entity_poly.pdbx_strand_id
1 'polypeptide(L)'
;MIERFHKLKVCINKALIDIEYDTKFSDLEWSKIKDLIDSLQPFKLVAEALCRRDSTLLSAETALKFILEKLLTQDTVLSAELSEALCVRMKERRTIVT
;
A
#
# COMPACT_ATOMS: atom_id res chain seq x y z
N MET A 1 -0.39 -11.30 -1.82
CA MET A 1 0.81 -12.11 -2.14
C MET A 1 2.04 -11.63 -1.36
N ILE A 2 2.44 -10.36 -1.54
CA ILE A 2 3.64 -9.76 -0.92
C ILE A 2 3.58 -9.78 0.63
N GLU A 3 2.42 -9.50 1.22
CA GLU A 3 2.24 -9.57 2.68
C GLU A 3 2.57 -10.97 3.25
N ARG A 4 2.13 -12.03 2.57
CA ARG A 4 2.43 -13.42 2.97
C ARG A 4 3.92 -13.73 2.79
N PHE A 5 4.52 -13.25 1.71
CA PHE A 5 5.97 -13.39 1.47
C PHE A 5 6.78 -12.75 2.61
N HIS A 6 6.46 -11.50 2.98
CA HIS A 6 7.11 -10.81 4.10
C HIS A 6 6.92 -11.53 5.44
N LYS A 7 5.70 -12.05 5.73
CA LYS A 7 5.45 -12.86 6.95
C LYS A 7 6.31 -14.13 7.02
N LEU A 8 6.70 -14.68 5.88
CA LEU A 8 7.55 -15.87 5.78
C LEU A 8 9.05 -15.54 5.74
N LYS A 9 9.48 -14.29 5.94
CA LYS A 9 10.90 -13.85 5.92
C LYS A 9 11.83 -14.82 6.67
N VAL A 10 11.46 -15.24 7.87
CA VAL A 10 12.28 -16.16 8.70
C VAL A 10 12.37 -17.55 8.08
N CYS A 11 11.26 -18.10 7.58
CA CYS A 11 11.22 -19.41 6.93
C CYS A 11 12.03 -19.39 5.63
N ILE A 12 11.91 -18.32 4.84
CA ILE A 12 12.69 -18.11 3.61
C ILE A 12 14.18 -18.09 3.94
N ASN A 13 14.60 -17.27 4.90
CA ASN A 13 16.01 -17.17 5.28
C ASN A 13 16.59 -18.50 5.77
N LYS A 14 15.83 -19.28 6.55
CA LYS A 14 16.25 -20.62 7.00
C LYS A 14 16.36 -21.60 5.83
N ALA A 15 15.35 -21.66 4.97
CA ALA A 15 15.36 -22.53 3.81
C ALA A 15 16.55 -22.22 2.87
N LEU A 16 16.90 -20.94 2.68
CA LEU A 16 18.08 -20.54 1.90
C LEU A 16 19.40 -21.00 2.54
N ILE A 17 19.49 -21.01 3.87
CA ILE A 17 20.65 -21.57 4.59
C ILE A 17 20.72 -23.09 4.38
N ASP A 18 19.59 -23.79 4.52
CA ASP A 18 19.54 -25.26 4.42
C ASP A 18 19.94 -25.78 3.03
N ILE A 19 19.71 -25.00 1.97
CA ILE A 19 20.12 -25.34 0.60
C ILE A 19 21.47 -24.71 0.19
N GLU A 20 22.19 -24.13 1.16
CA GLU A 20 23.49 -23.46 0.95
C GLU A 20 23.46 -22.35 -0.11
N TYR A 21 22.31 -21.66 -0.25
CA TYR A 21 22.16 -20.56 -1.19
C TYR A 21 22.61 -19.24 -0.56
N ASP A 22 23.61 -18.62 -1.20
CA ASP A 22 24.32 -17.47 -0.66
C ASP A 22 23.53 -16.16 -0.75
N THR A 23 22.68 -16.00 -1.77
CA THR A 23 21.94 -14.75 -1.97
C THR A 23 20.75 -14.64 -1.01
N LYS A 24 20.76 -13.60 -0.18
CA LYS A 24 19.70 -13.30 0.79
C LYS A 24 19.23 -11.87 0.58
N PHE A 25 17.96 -11.63 0.88
CA PHE A 25 17.44 -10.28 1.00
C PHE A 25 18.08 -9.59 2.20
N SER A 26 18.67 -8.43 1.94
CA SER A 26 19.17 -7.49 2.95
C SER A 26 18.02 -6.93 3.80
N ASP A 27 18.34 -6.42 4.99
CA ASP A 27 17.33 -5.77 5.82
C ASP A 27 16.72 -4.53 5.17
N LEU A 28 17.49 -3.83 4.32
CA LEU A 28 16.98 -2.72 3.51
C LEU A 28 15.91 -3.20 2.51
N GLU A 29 16.13 -4.32 1.81
CA GLU A 29 15.14 -4.87 0.89
C GLU A 29 13.88 -5.33 1.62
N TRP A 30 14.03 -5.96 2.80
CA TRP A 30 12.89 -6.29 3.64
C TRP A 30 12.12 -5.06 4.11
N SER A 31 12.83 -3.99 4.48
CA SER A 31 12.20 -2.71 4.84
C SER A 31 11.40 -2.14 3.68
N LYS A 32 11.96 -2.11 2.45
CA LYS A 32 11.24 -1.64 1.27
C LYS A 32 9.97 -2.46 0.98
N ILE A 33 10.02 -3.77 1.19
CA ILE A 33 8.85 -4.64 1.05
C ILE A 33 7.80 -4.29 2.11
N LYS A 34 8.22 -4.02 3.35
CA LYS A 34 7.33 -3.60 4.44
C LYS A 34 6.67 -2.26 4.13
N ASP A 35 7.45 -1.27 3.69
CA ASP A 35 6.96 0.05 3.31
C ASP A 35 5.91 -0.04 2.19
N LEU A 36 6.14 -0.91 1.20
CA LEU A 36 5.19 -1.21 0.14
C LEU A 36 3.89 -1.84 0.67
N ILE A 37 3.98 -2.82 1.58
CA ILE A 37 2.80 -3.45 2.18
C ILE A 37 1.98 -2.41 2.95
N ASP A 38 2.65 -1.59 3.76
CA ASP A 38 2.00 -0.58 4.59
C ASP A 38 1.34 0.49 3.73
N SER A 39 2.03 0.96 2.69
CA SER A 39 1.50 1.96 1.77
C SER A 39 0.28 1.45 0.99
N LEU A 40 0.22 0.15 0.70
CA LEU A 40 -0.91 -0.45 -0.02
C LEU A 40 -2.09 -0.85 0.89
N GLN A 41 -1.89 -0.95 2.20
CA GLN A 41 -2.94 -1.35 3.14
C GLN A 41 -4.17 -0.42 3.08
N PRO A 42 -4.05 0.92 3.09
CA PRO A 42 -5.20 1.82 3.00
C PRO A 42 -6.00 1.62 1.70
N PHE A 43 -5.33 1.35 0.58
CA PHE A 43 -5.98 1.10 -0.70
C PHE A 43 -6.84 -0.16 -0.69
N LYS A 44 -6.34 -1.24 -0.06
CA LYS A 44 -7.13 -2.47 0.11
C LYS A 44 -8.41 -2.19 0.89
N LEU A 45 -8.32 -1.52 2.04
CA LEU A 45 -9.47 -1.22 2.89
C LEU A 45 -10.52 -0.36 2.16
N VAL A 46 -10.05 0.62 1.39
CA VAL A 46 -10.94 1.48 0.61
C VAL A 46 -11.56 0.76 -0.58
N ALA A 47 -10.81 -0.09 -1.29
CA ALA A 47 -11.38 -0.91 -2.34
C ALA A 47 -12.49 -1.80 -1.80
N GLU A 48 -12.27 -2.45 -0.66
CA GLU A 48 -13.29 -3.25 0.03
C GLU A 48 -14.51 -2.41 0.43
N ALA A 49 -14.30 -1.20 0.97
CA ALA A 49 -15.39 -0.31 1.37
C ALA A 49 -16.20 0.19 0.16
N LEU A 50 -15.54 0.58 -0.93
CA LEU A 50 -16.17 1.11 -2.14
C LEU A 50 -16.96 0.04 -2.91
N CYS A 51 -16.51 -1.22 -2.87
CA CYS A 51 -17.19 -2.33 -3.52
C CYS A 51 -18.44 -2.82 -2.77
N ARG A 52 -18.76 -2.26 -1.59
CA ARG A 52 -20.00 -2.60 -0.89
C ARG A 52 -21.21 -1.99 -1.59
N ARG A 53 -22.35 -2.69 -1.54
CA ARG A 53 -23.61 -2.24 -2.16
C ARG A 53 -24.16 -0.94 -1.56
N ASP A 54 -23.87 -0.67 -0.29
CA ASP A 54 -24.29 0.53 0.43
C ASP A 54 -23.32 1.71 0.27
N SER A 55 -22.28 1.58 -0.57
CA SER A 55 -21.36 2.67 -0.85
C SER A 55 -22.08 3.80 -1.59
N THR A 56 -21.94 5.02 -1.04
CA THR A 56 -22.44 6.27 -1.60
C THR A 56 -21.29 7.14 -2.09
N LEU A 57 -21.60 8.20 -2.85
CA LEU A 57 -20.59 9.19 -3.24
C LEU A 57 -19.91 9.84 -2.03
N LEU A 58 -20.67 10.07 -0.95
CA LEU A 58 -20.13 10.63 0.30
C LEU A 58 -19.14 9.67 0.97
N SER A 59 -19.49 8.38 1.10
CA SER A 59 -18.57 7.40 1.66
C SER A 59 -17.33 7.21 0.77
N ALA A 60 -17.48 7.34 -0.55
CA ALA A 60 -16.35 7.30 -1.47
C ALA A 60 -15.40 8.48 -1.29
N GLU A 61 -15.91 9.70 -1.12
CA GLU A 61 -15.08 10.86 -0.84
C GLU A 61 -14.32 10.71 0.49
N THR A 62 -15.00 10.27 1.55
CA THR A 62 -14.37 10.01 2.85
C THR A 62 -13.31 8.92 2.75
N ALA A 63 -13.57 7.85 1.99
CA ALA A 63 -12.60 6.78 1.79
C ALA A 63 -11.34 7.27 1.05
N LEU A 64 -11.48 8.12 0.03
CA LEU A 64 -10.32 8.72 -0.64
C LEU A 64 -9.52 9.63 0.29
N LYS A 65 -10.18 10.45 1.13
CA LYS A 65 -9.50 11.26 2.16
C LYS A 65 -8.74 10.39 3.16
N PHE A 66 -9.34 9.28 3.59
CA PHE A 66 -8.70 8.32 4.48
C PHE A 66 -7.39 7.75 3.90
N ILE A 67 -7.33 7.40 2.61
CA ILE A 67 -6.06 6.95 1.99
C ILE A 67 -5.01 8.04 2.09
N LEU A 68 -5.34 9.27 1.71
CA LEU A 68 -4.39 10.39 1.72
C LEU A 68 -3.84 10.64 3.11
N GLU A 69 -4.71 10.69 4.13
CA GLU A 69 -4.30 10.86 5.53
C GLU A 69 -3.36 9.74 5.99
N LYS A 70 -3.66 8.47 5.64
CA LYS A 70 -2.81 7.33 6.01
C LYS A 70 -1.45 7.36 5.32
N LEU A 71 -1.40 7.72 4.04
CA LEU A 71 -0.13 7.84 3.30
C LEU A 71 0.74 8.97 3.83
N LEU A 72 0.13 10.12 4.16
CA LEU A 72 0.85 11.26 4.76
C LEU A 72 1.40 10.93 6.15
N THR A 73 0.70 10.11 6.93
CA THR A 73 1.16 9.68 8.26
C THR A 73 2.36 8.72 8.20
N GLN A 74 2.54 8.00 7.10
CA GLN A 74 3.64 7.04 6.94
C GLN A 74 5.00 7.70 6.71
N ASP A 75 5.03 8.93 6.19
CA ASP A 75 6.26 9.73 5.98
C ASP A 75 7.40 8.97 5.27
N THR A 76 7.04 8.18 4.25
CA THR A 76 8.02 7.49 3.39
C THR A 76 8.01 8.11 1.99
N VAL A 77 9.12 7.96 1.26
CA VAL A 77 9.21 8.41 -0.14
C VAL A 77 8.09 7.76 -0.98
N LEU A 78 7.87 6.47 -0.80
CA LEU A 78 6.84 5.73 -1.53
C LEU A 78 5.43 6.24 -1.20
N SER A 79 5.13 6.48 0.08
CA SER A 79 3.81 6.95 0.48
C SER A 79 3.54 8.38 -0.01
N ALA A 80 4.58 9.23 -0.04
CA ALA A 80 4.52 10.55 -0.66
C ALA A 80 4.22 10.48 -2.15
N GLU A 81 4.99 9.69 -2.92
CA GLU A 81 4.78 9.49 -4.37
C GLU A 81 3.38 8.95 -4.68
N LEU A 82 2.89 7.96 -3.91
CA LEU A 82 1.54 7.42 -4.06
C LEU A 82 0.46 8.45 -3.75
N SER A 83 0.67 9.27 -2.72
CA SER A 83 -0.28 10.32 -2.34
C SER A 83 -0.40 11.39 -3.43
N GLU A 84 0.73 11.81 -4.00
CA GLU A 84 0.78 12.77 -5.10
C GLU A 84 0.11 12.21 -6.36
N ALA A 85 0.48 10.99 -6.76
CA ALA A 85 -0.12 10.31 -7.90
C ALA A 85 -1.65 10.19 -7.73
N LEU A 86 -2.12 9.81 -6.55
CA LEU A 86 -3.55 9.72 -6.27
C LEU A 86 -4.24 11.09 -6.40
N CYS A 87 -3.64 12.15 -5.84
CA CYS A 87 -4.17 13.50 -5.94
C CYS A 87 -4.29 13.98 -7.39
N VAL A 88 -3.27 13.73 -8.21
CA VAL A 88 -3.27 14.05 -9.65
C VAL A 88 -4.43 13.32 -10.34
N ARG A 89 -4.56 12.01 -10.14
CA ARG A 89 -5.64 11.21 -10.73
C ARG A 89 -7.03 11.64 -10.28
N MET A 90 -7.18 12.07 -9.02
CA MET A 90 -8.43 12.63 -8.53
C MET A 90 -8.77 13.96 -9.23
N LYS A 91 -7.80 14.86 -9.41
CA LYS A 91 -8.00 16.13 -10.12
C LYS A 91 -8.42 15.92 -11.57
N GLU A 92 -7.78 14.99 -12.28
CA GLU A 92 -8.09 14.66 -13.68
C GLU A 92 -9.49 14.07 -13.87
N ARG A 93 -10.00 13.34 -12.86
CA ARG A 93 -11.27 12.60 -12.96
C ARG A 93 -12.45 13.31 -12.31
N ARG A 94 -12.20 14.28 -11.42
CA ARG A 94 -13.28 15.09 -10.84
C ARG A 94 -13.90 15.93 -11.93
N THR A 95 -15.19 15.74 -12.15
CA THR A 95 -15.98 16.63 -13.00
C THR A 95 -16.00 18.00 -12.32
N ILE A 96 -15.50 19.02 -13.00
CA ILE A 96 -15.68 20.39 -12.56
C ILE A 96 -17.17 20.67 -12.71
N VAL A 97 -17.90 20.77 -11.60
CA VAL A 97 -19.29 21.24 -11.63
C VAL A 97 -19.22 22.73 -11.93
N THR A 98 -19.33 23.08 -13.22
CA THR A 98 -19.63 24.44 -13.69
C THR A 98 -21.03 24.85 -13.30
#